data_AF-I5B6Q4-F1
#
_entry.id   AF-I5B6Q4-F1
#
_cell.length_a   1.000
_cell.length_b   1.000
_cell.length_c   1.000
_cell.angle_alpha   90.00
_cell.angle_beta   90.00
_cell.angle_gamma   90.00
#
_symmetry.space_group_name_H-M   'P 1'
#
loop_
_entity.id
_entity.type
_entity.pdbx_description
1 polymer ?
#
loop_
_entity_poly.entity_id
_entity_poly.type
_entity_poly.pdbx_seq_one_letter_code
_entity_poly.pdbx_strand_id
1 'polypeptide(L)'
;MAEKMGIYKCIKCGNIIQVLHDEQPPVTCCGKPMDRLVANTVDAAKEKHVPVIEKIEGGYKVAVGSVAHPMTKEHWIEWIELVSCDGAYVQRMMMTPDSAPEAVFKCDADKVEAMAYCNLHGLWKA
;
A
#
# COMPACT_ATOMS: atom_id res chain seq x y z
N MET A 1 -10.79 -9.83 15.33
CA MET A 1 -10.10 -8.63 15.85
C MET A 1 -9.50 -7.85 14.70
N ALA A 2 -9.10 -6.61 14.91
CA ALA A 2 -8.28 -5.90 13.94
C ALA A 2 -6.83 -6.38 14.04
N GLU A 3 -6.13 -6.61 12.93
CA GLU A 3 -4.72 -7.03 12.95
C GLU A 3 -3.79 -5.84 12.79
N LYS A 4 -2.72 -5.74 13.60
CA LYS A 4 -1.70 -4.69 13.49
C LYS A 4 -1.11 -4.69 12.09
N MET A 5 -0.89 -3.50 11.54
CA MET A 5 -0.53 -3.23 10.14
C MET A 5 -1.58 -3.64 9.09
N GLY A 6 -2.69 -4.27 9.50
CA GLY A 6 -3.79 -4.59 8.62
C GLY A 6 -4.42 -3.33 8.04
N ILE A 7 -4.65 -3.34 6.73
CA ILE A 7 -5.35 -2.28 6.01
C ILE A 7 -6.79 -2.74 5.79
N TYR A 8 -7.75 -1.88 6.12
CA TYR A 8 -9.18 -2.20 6.02
C TYR A 8 -9.91 -1.12 5.25
N LYS A 9 -10.88 -1.52 4.42
CA LYS A 9 -11.74 -0.62 3.62
C LYS A 9 -13.21 -0.80 3.98
N CYS A 10 -13.91 0.31 4.16
CA CYS A 10 -15.37 0.31 4.23
C CYS A 10 -15.93 0.25 2.82
N ILE A 11 -16.58 -0.84 2.43
CA ILE A 11 -17.18 -0.99 1.10
C ILE A 11 -18.35 -0.02 0.84
N LYS A 12 -18.91 0.60 1.88
CA LYS A 12 -20.03 1.53 1.74
C LYS A 12 -19.58 2.98 1.48
N CYS A 13 -18.63 3.50 2.26
CA CYS A 13 -18.21 4.90 2.18
C CYS A 13 -16.80 5.09 1.60
N GLY A 14 -16.05 4.00 1.38
CA GLY A 14 -14.71 4.05 0.81
C GLY A 14 -13.58 4.38 1.80
N ASN A 15 -13.87 4.68 3.07
CA ASN A 15 -12.82 4.93 4.08
C ASN A 15 -11.82 3.77 4.15
N ILE A 16 -10.53 4.10 4.16
CA ILE A 16 -9.43 3.16 4.35
C ILE A 16 -8.66 3.53 5.60
N ILE A 17 -8.36 2.54 6.44
CA ILE A 17 -7.59 2.69 7.68
C ILE A 17 -6.48 1.65 7.72
N GLN A 18 -5.40 1.97 8.45
CA GLN A 18 -4.38 1.01 8.84
C GLN A 18 -4.34 0.92 10.36
N VAL A 19 -4.25 -0.29 10.88
CA VAL A 19 -4.28 -0.58 12.31
C VAL A 19 -2.88 -0.42 12.90
N LEU A 20 -2.71 0.50 13.85
CA LEU A 20 -1.44 0.68 14.57
C LEU A 20 -1.32 -0.22 15.80
N HIS A 21 -2.45 -0.57 16.41
CA HIS A 21 -2.56 -1.43 17.58
C HIS A 21 -3.77 -2.36 17.39
N ASP A 22 -3.54 -3.67 17.48
CA ASP A 22 -4.57 -4.69 17.38
C ASP A 22 -5.37 -4.85 18.68
N GLU A 23 -6.70 -4.88 18.56
CA GLU A 23 -7.61 -5.10 19.69
C GLU A 23 -8.97 -5.62 19.20
N GLN A 24 -9.82 -6.09 20.13
CA GLN A 24 -11.22 -6.45 19.91
C GLN A 24 -12.18 -5.32 20.33
N PRO A 25 -13.35 -5.17 19.68
CA PRO A 25 -13.85 -5.91 18.51
C PRO A 25 -13.22 -5.43 17.18
N PRO A 26 -13.53 -6.04 16.02
CA PRO A 26 -13.04 -5.56 14.72
C PRO A 26 -13.42 -4.10 14.41
N VAL A 27 -12.62 -3.44 13.57
CA VAL A 27 -12.90 -2.06 13.13
C VAL A 27 -14.22 -2.03 12.36
N THR A 28 -15.12 -1.13 12.76
CA THR A 28 -16.46 -0.99 12.20
C THR A 28 -16.60 0.38 11.55
N CYS A 29 -17.21 0.43 10.37
CA CYS A 29 -17.57 1.66 9.70
C CYS A 29 -18.95 1.51 9.05
N CYS A 30 -19.78 2.54 9.12
CA CYS A 30 -21.16 2.50 8.62
C CYS A 30 -22.02 1.33 9.16
N GLY A 31 -21.80 0.94 10.42
CA GLY A 31 -22.58 -0.10 11.11
C GLY A 31 -22.24 -1.54 10.74
N LYS A 32 -21.15 -1.77 9.99
CA LYS A 32 -20.63 -3.11 9.66
C LYS A 32 -19.12 -3.19 9.87
N PRO A 33 -18.56 -4.38 10.16
CA PRO A 33 -17.13 -4.59 10.11
C PRO A 33 -16.55 -4.16 8.76
N MET A 34 -15.37 -3.54 8.78
CA MET A 34 -14.66 -3.19 7.55
C MET A 34 -13.97 -4.43 6.96
N ASP A 35 -13.82 -4.45 5.63
CA ASP A 35 -13.18 -5.56 4.93
C ASP A 35 -11.67 -5.39 4.95
N ARG A 36 -10.94 -6.46 5.28
CA ARG A 36 -9.49 -6.46 5.20
C ARG A 36 -9.05 -6.46 3.74
N LEU A 37 -8.19 -5.52 3.38
CA LEU A 37 -7.48 -5.53 2.10
C LEU A 37 -6.30 -6.50 2.20
N VAL A 38 -6.45 -7.68 1.61
CA VAL A 38 -5.36 -8.66 1.50
C VAL A 38 -4.57 -8.35 0.24
N ALA A 39 -3.26 -8.20 0.37
CA ALA A 39 -2.41 -7.86 -0.76
C ALA A 39 -2.32 -9.01 -1.79
N ASN A 40 -2.17 -8.67 -3.07
CA ASN A 40 -1.93 -9.61 -4.18
C ASN A 40 -3.07 -10.63 -4.43
N THR A 41 -4.31 -10.34 -4.00
CA THR A 41 -5.46 -11.24 -4.19
C THR A 41 -6.39 -10.85 -5.33
N VAL A 42 -6.27 -9.62 -5.84
CA VAL A 42 -7.11 -9.15 -6.97
C VAL A 42 -6.55 -9.71 -8.27
N ASP A 43 -7.43 -10.23 -9.12
CA ASP A 43 -7.07 -10.69 -10.47
C ASP A 43 -6.85 -9.49 -11.40
N ALA A 44 -5.61 -9.00 -11.43
CA ALA A 44 -5.16 -7.88 -12.24
C ALA A 44 -3.70 -8.09 -12.69
N ALA A 45 -3.27 -7.28 -13.66
CA ALA A 45 -1.94 -7.33 -14.27
C ALA A 45 -0.82 -7.14 -13.23
N LYS A 46 -0.18 -8.21 -12.78
CA LYS A 46 0.86 -8.17 -11.72
C LYS A 46 2.02 -7.25 -12.07
N GLU A 47 2.42 -7.25 -13.33
CA GLU A 47 3.51 -6.43 -13.87
C GLU A 47 3.25 -4.93 -13.75
N LYS A 48 2.01 -4.50 -13.51
CA LYS A 48 1.64 -3.10 -13.29
C LYS A 48 1.36 -2.73 -11.84
N HIS A 49 1.26 -3.70 -10.94
CA HIS A 49 0.77 -3.43 -9.59
C HIS A 49 1.71 -3.91 -8.48
N VAL A 50 2.43 -5.01 -8.70
CA VAL A 50 3.43 -5.47 -7.74
C VAL A 50 4.55 -4.43 -7.68
N PRO A 51 4.87 -3.86 -6.50
CA PRO A 51 5.96 -2.93 -6.37
C PRO A 51 7.31 -3.53 -6.80
N VAL A 52 8.16 -2.71 -7.40
CA VAL A 52 9.56 -3.06 -7.71
C VAL A 52 10.44 -2.22 -6.81
N ILE A 53 11.20 -2.89 -5.95
CA ILE A 53 12.06 -2.25 -4.95
C ILE A 53 13.50 -2.25 -5.45
N GLU A 54 14.09 -1.07 -5.53
CA GLU A 54 15.48 -0.85 -5.92
C GLU A 54 16.23 -0.18 -4.77
N LYS A 55 17.32 -0.80 -4.29
CA LYS A 55 18.22 -0.15 -3.33
C LYS A 55 18.99 0.94 -4.05
N ILE A 56 19.01 2.14 -3.48
CA ILE A 56 19.76 3.29 -3.97
C ILE A 56 20.66 3.84 -2.87
N GLU A 57 21.53 4.79 -3.20
CA GLU A 57 22.31 5.51 -2.19
C GLU A 57 21.37 6.23 -1.21
N GLY A 58 21.51 5.94 0.09
CA GLY A 58 20.72 6.55 1.16
C GLY A 58 19.29 6.01 1.32
N GLY A 59 18.89 4.96 0.60
CA GLY A 59 17.57 4.37 0.80
C GLY A 59 17.07 3.45 -0.31
N TYR A 60 15.80 3.58 -0.65
CA TYR A 60 15.12 2.74 -1.66
C TYR A 60 14.28 3.60 -2.60
N LYS A 61 14.32 3.26 -3.89
CA LYS A 61 13.32 3.66 -4.87
C LYS A 61 12.31 2.52 -5.01
N VAL A 62 11.02 2.85 -4.97
CA VAL A 62 9.93 1.90 -5.20
C VAL A 62 9.12 2.40 -6.38
N ALA A 63 9.05 1.60 -7.44
CA ALA A 63 8.16 1.85 -8.58
C ALA A 63 6.96 0.89 -8.51
N VAL A 64 5.80 1.34 -8.99
CA VAL A 64 4.62 0.49 -9.07
C VAL A 64 4.42 0.00 -10.49
N GLY A 65 4.76 -1.28 -10.58
CA GLY A 65 4.89 -2.11 -11.76
C GLY A 65 6.33 -2.18 -12.29
N SER A 66 6.71 -3.37 -12.76
CA SER A 66 7.81 -3.51 -13.72
C SER A 66 7.45 -2.86 -15.07
N VAL A 67 6.16 -2.68 -15.32
CA VAL A 67 5.58 -1.79 -16.33
C VAL A 67 4.82 -0.71 -15.57
N ALA A 68 5.11 0.57 -15.84
CA ALA A 68 4.51 1.68 -15.10
C ALA A 68 2.97 1.58 -15.04
N HIS A 69 2.43 1.64 -13.81
CA HIS A 69 1.00 1.73 -13.57
C HIS A 69 0.42 3.03 -14.16
N PRO A 70 -0.83 3.02 -14.68
CA PRO A 70 -1.52 4.25 -15.08
C PRO A 70 -1.66 5.25 -13.93
N MET A 71 -1.47 6.53 -14.18
CA MET A 71 -1.71 7.60 -13.22
C MET A 71 -2.66 8.59 -13.88
N THR A 72 -3.96 8.32 -13.79
CA THR A 72 -5.04 9.17 -14.32
C THR A 72 -6.05 9.48 -13.21
N LYS A 73 -6.93 10.45 -13.45
CA LYS A 73 -7.94 10.87 -12.44
C LYS A 73 -8.91 9.77 -12.05
N GLU A 74 -9.10 8.77 -12.90
CA GLU A 74 -9.99 7.63 -12.68
C GLU A 74 -9.25 6.39 -12.18
N HIS A 75 -7.94 6.29 -12.44
CA HIS A 75 -7.14 5.11 -12.16
C HIS A 75 -5.70 5.49 -11.81
N TRP A 76 -5.37 5.40 -10.52
CA TRP A 76 -4.04 5.72 -10.03
C TRP A 76 -3.67 4.91 -8.78
N ILE A 77 -2.37 4.90 -8.47
CA ILE A 77 -1.87 4.44 -7.18
C ILE A 77 -2.12 5.56 -6.18
N GLU A 78 -2.86 5.32 -5.10
CA GLU A 78 -3.15 6.35 -4.08
C GLU A 78 -2.00 6.53 -3.08
N TRP A 79 -1.28 5.45 -2.75
CA TRP A 79 -0.09 5.52 -1.92
C TRP A 79 0.89 4.37 -2.20
N ILE A 80 2.14 4.63 -1.86
CA ILE A 80 3.22 3.65 -1.78
C ILE A 80 3.75 3.65 -0.34
N GLU A 81 3.92 2.50 0.26
CA GLU A 81 4.44 2.33 1.62
C GLU A 81 5.69 1.43 1.60
N LEU A 82 6.73 1.86 2.30
CA LEU A 82 7.94 1.07 2.56
C LEU A 82 7.96 0.68 4.03
N VAL A 83 8.12 -0.62 4.29
CA VAL A 83 8.14 -1.19 5.64
C VAL A 83 9.44 -1.93 5.84
N SER A 84 10.17 -1.67 6.93
CA SER A 84 11.33 -2.50 7.27
C SER A 84 10.85 -3.87 7.79
N CYS A 85 11.53 -4.95 7.41
CA CYS A 85 11.08 -6.31 7.77
C CYS A 85 11.10 -6.59 9.28
N ASP A 86 11.87 -5.81 10.05
CA ASP A 86 11.87 -5.84 11.52
C ASP A 86 10.71 -5.03 12.14
N GLY A 87 9.92 -4.35 11.32
CA GLY A 87 8.78 -3.52 11.75
C GLY A 87 9.16 -2.20 12.42
N ALA A 88 10.44 -1.82 12.44
CA ALA A 88 10.91 -0.60 13.09
C ALA A 88 10.49 0.68 12.35
N TYR A 89 10.38 0.62 11.03
CA TYR A 89 10.08 1.77 10.18
C TYR A 89 8.95 1.49 9.21
N VAL A 90 8.04 2.46 9.12
CA VAL A 90 6.97 2.52 8.12
C VAL A 90 7.00 3.93 7.53
N GLN A 91 7.18 4.05 6.23
CA GLN A 91 7.13 5.31 5.51
C GLN A 91 6.10 5.22 4.39
N ARG A 92 5.24 6.23 4.27
CA ARG A 92 4.21 6.28 3.23
C ARG A 92 4.33 7.55 2.41
N MET A 93 4.32 7.39 1.09
CA MET A 93 4.16 8.48 0.14
C MET A 93 2.72 8.47 -0.38
N MET A 94 2.02 9.58 -0.20
CA MET A 94 0.72 9.80 -0.84
C MET A 94 0.95 10.26 -2.26
N MET A 95 0.18 9.71 -3.19
CA MET A 95 0.34 9.91 -4.62
C MET A 95 -0.87 10.67 -5.16
N THR A 96 -0.67 11.36 -6.29
CA THR A 96 -1.75 12.02 -7.03
C THR A 96 -1.81 11.47 -8.45
N PRO A 97 -2.93 11.63 -9.17
CA PRO A 97 -3.02 11.30 -10.60
C PRO A 97 -1.91 11.89 -11.48
N ASP A 98 -1.30 13.01 -11.08
CA ASP A 98 -0.26 13.68 -11.86
C ASP A 98 1.17 13.21 -11.51
N SER A 99 1.30 12.33 -10.51
CA SER A 99 2.59 11.79 -10.07
C SER A 99 3.06 10.68 -11.00
N ALA A 100 4.38 10.49 -11.12
CA ALA A 100 4.91 9.22 -11.61
C ALA A 100 4.56 8.11 -10.59
N PRO A 101 4.30 6.85 -10.99
CA PRO A 101 3.96 5.76 -10.07
C PRO A 101 5.20 5.24 -9.33
N GLU A 102 6.00 6.13 -8.74
CA GLU A 102 7.22 5.79 -8.01
C GLU A 102 7.46 6.75 -6.84
N ALA A 103 8.16 6.26 -5.82
CA ALA A 103 8.54 7.04 -4.64
C ALA A 103 9.96 6.66 -4.18
N VAL A 104 10.66 7.64 -3.60
CA VAL A 104 11.97 7.45 -2.98
C VAL A 104 11.86 7.63 -1.47
N PHE A 105 12.41 6.69 -0.73
CA PHE A 105 12.39 6.66 0.73
C PHE A 105 13.81 6.63 1.27
N LYS A 106 14.11 7.50 2.24
CA LYS A 106 15.38 7.46 2.98
C LYS A 106 15.27 6.39 4.05
N CYS A 107 16.07 5.33 3.97
CA CYS A 107 15.94 4.21 4.89
C CYS A 107 17.23 3.38 4.97
N ASP A 108 17.72 3.21 6.19
CA ASP A 108 18.95 2.47 6.48
C ASP A 108 18.69 0.97 6.75
N ALA A 109 17.44 0.51 6.72
CA ALA A 109 17.14 -0.91 6.88
C ALA A 109 17.75 -1.72 5.72
N ASP A 110 18.21 -2.93 6.02
CA ASP A 110 18.78 -3.85 5.02
C ASP A 110 17.69 -4.60 4.23
N LYS A 111 16.61 -4.96 4.93
CA LYS A 111 15.48 -5.71 4.39
C LYS A 111 14.21 -4.91 4.55
N VAL A 112 13.50 -4.76 3.44
CA VAL A 112 12.27 -3.99 3.34
C VAL A 112 11.24 -4.76 2.52
N GLU A 113 9.98 -4.52 2.82
CA GLU A 113 8.85 -4.83 1.96
C GLU A 113 8.26 -3.50 1.45
N ALA A 114 7.62 -3.55 0.28
CA ALA A 114 6.86 -2.42 -0.22
C ALA A 114 5.42 -2.80 -0.50
N MET A 115 4.51 -1.87 -0.23
CA MET A 115 3.10 -1.98 -0.56
C MET A 115 2.66 -0.83 -1.45
N ALA A 116 1.72 -1.09 -2.34
CA ALA A 116 1.06 -0.07 -3.14
C ALA A 116 -0.44 -0.35 -3.20
N TYR A 117 -1.24 0.71 -3.19
CA TYR A 117 -2.69 0.60 -3.33
C TYR A 117 -3.17 1.32 -4.58
N CYS A 118 -3.80 0.57 -5.47
CA CYS A 118 -4.52 1.09 -6.62
C CYS A 118 -5.98 1.33 -6.24
N ASN A 119 -6.52 2.50 -6.59
CA ASN A 119 -7.90 2.86 -6.30
C ASN A 119 -8.93 1.86 -6.87
N LEU A 120 -8.60 1.21 -8.00
CA LEU A 120 -9.44 0.21 -8.66
C LEU A 120 -9.05 -1.24 -8.33
N HIS A 121 -7.76 -1.54 -8.25
CA HIS A 121 -7.24 -2.92 -8.19
C HIS A 121 -6.70 -3.31 -6.81
N GLY A 122 -6.96 -2.51 -5.78
CA GLY A 122 -6.70 -2.87 -4.40
C GLY A 122 -5.22 -2.85 -4.01
N LEU A 123 -4.88 -3.66 -3.01
CA LEU A 123 -3.58 -3.65 -2.34
C LEU A 123 -2.61 -4.68 -2.96
N TRP A 124 -1.35 -4.28 -3.10
CA TRP A 124 -0.27 -5.08 -3.66
C TRP A 124 0.98 -4.97 -2.81
N LYS A 125 1.81 -6.01 -2.81
CA LYS A 125 3.08 -6.03 -2.08
C LYS A 125 4.18 -6.84 -2.75
N ALA A 126 5.43 -6.51 -2.43
CA ALA A 126 6.66 -7.20 -2.83
C ALA A 126 7.65 -7.27 -1.67
#